data_AF-A0A950C5X7-F1
#
_entry.id   AF-A0A950C5X7-F1
#
_cell.length_a   1.000
_cell.length_b   1.000
_cell.length_c   1.000
_cell.angle_alpha   90.00
_cell.angle_beta   90.00
_cell.angle_gamma   90.00
#
_symmetry.space_group_name_H-M   'P 1'
#
loop_
_entity.id
_entity.type
_entity.pdbx_description
1 polymer ?
#
loop_
_entity_poly.entity_id
_entity_poly.type
_entity_poly.pdbx_seq_one_letter_code
_entity_poly.pdbx_strand_id
1 'polypeptide(L)'
;MPIPATQFIWFNGKLVPWEKATVHVLAHALHYGSSVFEGVRAYETPRGVAIFRLRDHTRRLFDSAKIYRIAMPFGPEAVNDACRQVISANGLKRGAYLRPVVFKGYGEIGVTPKNDPPTEVA
;
A
#
# COMPACT_ATOMS: atom_id res chain seq x y z
N MET A 1 -4.59 -9.24 16.26
CA MET A 1 -3.41 -9.91 15.65
C MET A 1 -2.37 -8.83 15.39
N PRO A 2 -1.28 -8.76 16.17
CA PRO A 2 -0.24 -7.74 15.97
C PRO A 2 0.51 -8.01 14.65
N ILE A 3 0.79 -6.96 13.89
CA ILE A 3 1.70 -7.02 12.74
C ILE A 3 3.09 -6.67 13.29
N PRO A 4 4.03 -7.62 13.35
CA PRO A 4 5.37 -7.33 13.82
C PRO A 4 6.09 -6.43 12.82
N ALA A 5 7.04 -5.63 13.31
CA ALA A 5 7.92 -4.86 12.44
C ALA A 5 8.72 -5.81 11.53
N THR A 6 8.89 -5.41 10.27
CA THR A 6 9.77 -6.05 9.29
C THR A 6 10.94 -5.13 8.98
N GLN A 7 11.87 -5.56 8.13
CA GLN A 7 13.04 -4.77 7.77
C GLN A 7 12.70 -3.63 6.80
N PHE A 8 11.85 -3.92 5.81
CA PHE A 8 11.51 -2.99 4.73
C PHE A 8 10.00 -2.87 4.53
N ILE A 9 9.57 -1.67 4.15
CA ILE A 9 8.25 -1.36 3.60
C ILE A 9 8.45 -0.82 2.19
N TRP A 10 7.57 -1.20 1.26
CA TRP A 10 7.56 -0.53 -0.03
C TRP A 10 6.78 0.78 0.11
N PHE A 11 7.33 1.88 -0.35
CA PHE A 11 6.73 3.20 -0.24
C PHE A 11 7.09 4.03 -1.48
N ASN A 12 6.08 4.42 -2.26
CA ASN A 12 6.20 5.24 -3.47
C ASN A 12 7.32 4.78 -4.42
N GLY A 13 7.36 3.49 -4.76
CA GLY A 13 8.30 2.95 -5.76
C GLY A 13 9.58 2.34 -5.19
N LYS A 14 9.82 2.42 -3.88
CA LYS A 14 11.09 2.02 -3.26
C LYS A 14 10.88 1.22 -1.99
N LEU A 15 11.76 0.27 -1.71
CA LEU A 15 11.88 -0.30 -0.37
C LEU A 15 12.58 0.71 0.53
N VAL A 16 11.96 1.04 1.65
CA VAL A 16 12.51 1.88 2.71
C VAL A 16 12.57 1.09 4.01
N PRO A 17 13.51 1.40 4.93
CA PRO A 17 13.46 0.84 6.28
C PRO A 17 12.08 1.06 6.93
N TRP A 18 11.59 0.12 7.71
CA TRP A 18 10.26 0.18 8.32
C TRP A 18 9.98 1.51 9.03
N GLU A 19 10.93 2.01 9.82
CA GLU A 19 10.83 3.26 10.56
C GLU A 19 10.85 4.52 9.68
N LYS A 20 11.18 4.39 8.39
CA LYS A 20 11.16 5.46 7.40
C LYS A 20 9.88 5.50 6.58
N ALA A 21 9.00 4.52 6.72
CA ALA A 21 7.66 4.54 6.13
C ALA A 21 6.73 5.44 6.98
N THR A 22 7.03 6.75 6.99
CA THR A 22 6.31 7.76 7.76
C THR A 22 5.61 8.76 6.84
N VAL A 23 4.58 9.41 7.37
CA VAL A 23 3.85 10.49 6.71
C VAL A 23 3.83 11.71 7.62
N HIS A 24 3.70 12.91 7.04
CA HIS A 24 3.48 14.10 7.85
C HIS A 24 2.13 14.02 8.57
N VAL A 25 2.05 14.51 9.81
CA VAL A 25 0.81 14.47 10.63
C VAL A 25 -0.36 15.26 10.01
N LEU A 26 -0.07 16.12 9.03
CA LEU A 26 -1.05 16.88 8.26
C LEU A 26 -1.40 16.21 6.91
N ALA A 27 -1.07 14.94 6.72
CA ALA A 27 -1.54 14.19 5.56
C ALA A 27 -3.07 14.21 5.51
N HIS A 28 -3.63 14.56 4.35
CA HIS A 28 -5.08 14.74 4.18
C HIS A 28 -5.86 13.49 4.60
N ALA A 29 -5.32 12.30 4.34
CA ALA A 29 -5.94 11.04 4.74
C ALA A 29 -6.05 10.81 6.25
N LEU A 30 -5.16 11.41 7.07
CA LEU A 30 -5.25 11.28 8.53
C LEU A 30 -6.41 12.09 9.13
N HIS A 31 -6.82 13.17 8.46
CA HIS A 31 -7.86 14.08 8.94
C HIS A 31 -9.22 13.83 8.27
N TYR A 32 -9.20 13.40 7.00
CA TYR A 32 -10.41 13.31 6.17
C TYR A 32 -10.68 11.91 5.60
N GLY A 33 -9.89 10.89 5.98
CA GLY A 33 -10.15 9.51 5.60
C GLY A 33 -10.05 9.23 4.10
N SER A 34 -9.38 10.09 3.33
CA SER A 34 -9.19 9.97 1.89
C SER A 34 -8.13 8.90 1.53
N SER A 35 -8.45 7.65 1.83
CA SER A 35 -7.60 6.49 1.59
C SER A 35 -8.42 5.26 1.21
N VAL A 36 -7.77 4.33 0.52
CA VAL A 36 -8.27 2.99 0.21
C VAL A 36 -7.16 1.99 0.51
N PHE A 37 -7.52 0.77 0.89
CA PHE A 37 -6.55 -0.26 1.22
C PHE A 37 -7.04 -1.65 0.84
N GLU A 38 -6.13 -2.61 0.82
CA GLU A 38 -6.43 -4.02 0.63
C GLU A 38 -5.91 -4.90 1.77
N GLY A 39 -6.49 -6.08 1.89
CA GLY A 39 -6.00 -7.13 2.78
C GLY A 39 -5.69 -8.37 1.98
N VAL A 40 -4.41 -8.68 1.78
CA VAL A 40 -3.97 -9.78 0.92
C VAL A 40 -3.19 -10.79 1.74
N ARG A 41 -3.51 -12.08 1.61
CA ARG A 41 -2.78 -13.15 2.27
C ARG A 41 -1.81 -13.85 1.34
N ALA A 42 -0.61 -14.10 1.87
CA ALA A 42 0.35 -15.00 1.29
C ALA A 42 0.48 -16.23 2.19
N TYR A 43 0.59 -17.40 1.56
CA TYR A 43 0.65 -18.69 2.23
C TYR A 43 1.93 -19.41 1.85
N GLU A 44 2.51 -20.10 2.82
CA GLU A 44 3.53 -21.10 2.54
C GLU A 44 2.91 -22.24 1.74
N THR A 45 3.59 -22.66 0.66
CA THR A 45 3.19 -23.79 -0.17
C THR A 45 4.41 -24.69 -0.39
N PRO A 46 4.23 -25.94 -0.87
CA PRO A 46 5.36 -26.83 -1.18
C PRO A 46 6.38 -26.26 -2.19
N ARG A 47 6.01 -25.23 -2.96
CA ARG A 47 6.88 -24.57 -3.96
C ARG A 47 7.39 -23.19 -3.51
N GLY A 48 7.21 -22.84 -2.25
CA GLY A 48 7.49 -21.52 -1.70
C GLY A 48 6.24 -20.69 -1.44
N VAL A 49 6.42 -19.44 -1.05
CA VAL A 49 5.29 -18.56 -0.67
C VAL A 49 4.55 -18.07 -1.89
N ALA A 50 3.22 -18.19 -1.85
CA ALA A 50 2.32 -17.71 -2.90
C ALA A 50 1.31 -16.72 -2.34
N ILE A 51 1.11 -15.61 -3.06
CA ILE A 51 0.09 -14.61 -2.73
C ILE A 51 -1.24 -15.04 -3.35
N PHE A 52 -2.27 -15.24 -2.52
CA PHE A 52 -3.56 -15.72 -2.98
C PHE A 52 -4.35 -14.59 -3.66
N ARG A 53 -4.77 -14.82 -4.92
CA ARG A 53 -5.61 -13.90 -5.72
C ARG A 53 -5.08 -12.46 -5.82
N LEU A 54 -3.75 -12.28 -5.85
CA LEU A 54 -3.12 -10.95 -5.86
C LEU A 54 -3.72 -9.99 -6.89
N ARG A 55 -3.87 -10.43 -8.15
CA ARG A 55 -4.44 -9.59 -9.22
C ARG A 55 -5.87 -9.14 -8.96
N ASP A 56 -6.68 -9.97 -8.31
CA ASP A 56 -8.08 -9.62 -8.01
C ASP A 56 -8.14 -8.58 -6.89
N HIS A 57 -7.29 -8.72 -5.85
CA HIS A 57 -7.16 -7.71 -4.80
C HIS A 57 -6.64 -6.39 -5.38
N THR A 58 -5.60 -6.41 -6.21
CA THR A 58 -5.07 -5.20 -6.86
C THR A 58 -6.12 -4.56 -7.75
N ARG A 59 -6.88 -5.32 -8.54
CA ARG A 59 -8.00 -4.76 -9.30
C ARG A 59 -8.99 -4.02 -8.40
N ARG A 60 -9.39 -4.64 -7.28
CA ARG A 60 -10.32 -4.03 -6.32
C ARG A 60 -9.75 -2.79 -5.63
N LEU A 61 -8.45 -2.73 -5.37
CA LEU A 61 -7.77 -1.53 -4.89
C LEU A 61 -7.91 -0.37 -5.89
N PHE A 62 -7.69 -0.62 -7.18
CA PHE A 62 -7.83 0.38 -8.25
C PHE A 62 -9.29 0.80 -8.45
N ASP A 63 -10.23 -0.16 -8.39
CA ASP A 63 -11.67 0.14 -8.43
C ASP A 63 -12.08 1.02 -7.24
N SER A 64 -11.53 0.76 -6.05
CA SER A 64 -11.77 1.58 -4.84
C SER A 64 -11.21 2.98 -4.99
N ALA A 65 -9.97 3.11 -5.49
CA ALA A 65 -9.35 4.40 -5.78
C ALA A 65 -10.17 5.19 -6.81
N LYS A 66 -10.68 4.52 -7.86
CA LYS A 66 -11.55 5.11 -8.88
C LYS A 66 -12.86 5.65 -8.29
N ILE A 67 -13.51 4.89 -7.40
CA ILE A 67 -14.74 5.34 -6.70
C ILE A 67 -14.47 6.61 -5.90
N TYR A 68 -13.33 6.66 -5.21
CA TYR A 68 -12.88 7.84 -4.46
C TYR A 68 -12.26 8.95 -5.32
N ARG A 69 -12.17 8.75 -6.64
CA ARG A 69 -11.51 9.68 -7.60
C ARG A 69 -10.03 9.96 -7.24
N ILE A 70 -9.36 9.01 -6.61
CA ILE A 70 -7.93 9.06 -6.32
C ILE A 70 -7.18 8.63 -7.58
N ALA A 71 -6.39 9.53 -8.15
CA ALA A 71 -5.51 9.22 -9.27
C ALA A 71 -4.34 8.33 -8.79
N MET A 72 -4.21 7.15 -9.40
CA MET A 72 -3.15 6.18 -9.09
C MET A 72 -1.85 6.53 -9.83
N PRO A 73 -0.73 6.78 -9.14
CA PRO A 73 0.55 7.09 -9.78
C PRO A 73 1.30 5.85 -10.29
N PHE A 74 0.83 4.64 -9.94
CA PHE A 74 1.41 3.37 -10.36
C PHE A 74 0.39 2.53 -11.12
N GLY A 75 0.86 1.73 -12.08
CA GLY A 75 0.03 0.73 -12.75
C GLY A 75 -0.22 -0.52 -11.89
N PRO A 76 -1.25 -1.33 -12.19
CA PRO A 76 -1.59 -2.52 -11.41
C PRO A 76 -0.44 -3.52 -11.26
N GLU A 77 0.34 -3.77 -12.31
CA GLU A 77 1.46 -4.71 -12.21
C GLU A 77 2.60 -4.19 -11.33
N ALA A 78 2.84 -2.88 -11.28
CA ALA A 78 3.82 -2.30 -10.35
C ALA A 78 3.42 -2.52 -8.89
N VAL A 79 2.11 -2.45 -8.57
CA VAL A 79 1.59 -2.76 -7.22
C VAL A 79 1.70 -4.26 -6.91
N ASN A 80 1.44 -5.13 -7.90
CA ASN A 80 1.64 -6.57 -7.73
C ASN A 80 3.12 -6.90 -7.46
N ASP A 81 4.03 -6.25 -8.18
CA ASP A 81 5.47 -6.44 -8.02
C ASP A 81 5.96 -5.90 -6.67
N ALA A 82 5.44 -4.75 -6.21
CA ALA A 82 5.70 -4.24 -4.87
C ALA A 82 5.32 -5.26 -3.78
N CYS A 83 4.14 -5.89 -3.90
CA CYS A 83 3.71 -6.94 -2.97
C CYS A 83 4.67 -8.13 -2.93
N ARG A 84 5.14 -8.59 -4.10
CA ARG A 84 6.14 -9.67 -4.20
C ARG A 84 7.49 -9.25 -3.63
N GLN A 85 7.91 -8.02 -3.92
CA GLN A 85 9.17 -7.45 -3.48
C GLN A 85 9.25 -7.34 -1.95
N VAL A 86 8.17 -6.89 -1.28
CA VAL A 86 8.09 -6.84 0.19
C VAL A 86 8.23 -8.22 0.81
N ILE A 87 7.57 -9.25 0.27
CA ILE A 87 7.71 -10.63 0.77
C ILE A 87 9.16 -11.10 0.63
N SER A 88 9.77 -10.91 -0.54
CA SER A 88 11.13 -11.36 -0.83
C SER A 88 12.16 -10.64 0.04
N ALA A 89 12.09 -9.30 0.11
CA ALA A 89 13.06 -8.47 0.81
C ALA A 89 13.04 -8.68 2.33
N ASN A 90 11.88 -9.04 2.88
CA ASN A 90 11.72 -9.34 4.30
C ASN A 90 11.85 -10.84 4.63
N GLY A 91 12.13 -11.70 3.64
CA GLY A 91 12.29 -13.14 3.87
C GLY A 91 11.05 -13.83 4.46
N LEU A 92 9.85 -13.36 4.14
CA LEU A 92 8.58 -13.83 4.74
C LEU A 92 8.16 -15.19 4.20
N LYS A 93 8.89 -16.25 4.55
CA LYS A 93 8.74 -17.62 4.00
C LYS A 93 7.57 -18.43 4.58
N ARG A 94 7.05 -18.05 5.75
CA ARG A 94 5.98 -18.78 6.45
C ARG A 94 4.57 -18.23 6.16
N GLY A 95 4.45 -17.49 5.06
CA GLY A 95 3.28 -16.69 4.74
C GLY A 95 3.35 -15.27 5.33
N ALA A 96 2.40 -14.44 4.91
CA ALA A 96 2.33 -13.03 5.27
C ALA A 96 0.90 -12.49 5.12
N TYR A 97 0.63 -11.38 5.79
CA TYR A 97 -0.53 -10.56 5.52
C TYR A 97 -0.03 -9.20 5.00
N LEU A 98 -0.31 -8.90 3.75
CA LEU A 98 0.04 -7.65 3.09
C LEU A 98 -1.10 -6.64 3.23
N ARG A 99 -0.74 -5.36 3.40
CA ARG A 99 -1.65 -4.24 3.55
C ARG A 99 -1.30 -3.11 2.56
N PRO A 100 -1.51 -3.30 1.24
CA PRO A 100 -1.38 -2.18 0.31
C PRO A 100 -2.34 -1.06 0.71
N VAL A 101 -1.88 0.17 0.74
CA VAL A 101 -2.67 1.36 1.07
C VAL A 101 -2.33 2.49 0.11
N VAL A 102 -3.38 3.17 -0.38
CA VAL A 102 -3.30 4.34 -1.24
C VAL A 102 -4.01 5.47 -0.51
N PHE A 103 -3.39 6.64 -0.41
CA PHE A 103 -3.94 7.73 0.37
C PHE A 103 -3.47 9.10 -0.12
N LYS A 104 -4.24 10.14 0.21
CA LYS A 104 -3.85 11.54 -0.05
C LYS A 104 -2.88 12.02 1.04
N GLY A 105 -1.68 12.40 0.61
CA GLY A 105 -0.56 12.82 1.45
C GLY A 105 -0.69 14.25 1.97
N TYR A 106 0.45 14.84 2.33
CA TYR A 106 0.50 16.21 2.84
C TYR A 106 0.38 17.26 1.73
N GLY A 107 -0.44 18.27 1.99
CA GLY A 107 -0.70 19.39 1.10
C GLY A 107 -1.53 20.45 1.82
N GLU A 108 -2.49 21.05 1.13
CA GLU A 108 -3.45 21.95 1.76
C GLU A 108 -4.42 21.19 2.70
N ILE A 109 -4.79 21.84 3.81
CA ILE A 109 -5.59 21.24 4.89
C ILE A 109 -7.12 21.45 4.72
N GLY A 110 -7.58 21.90 3.56
CA GLY A 110 -9.02 22.01 3.29
C GLY A 110 -9.66 20.65 3.02
N VAL A 111 -10.95 20.48 3.31
CA VAL A 111 -11.73 19.29 2.92
C VAL A 111 -11.77 19.12 1.40
N THR A 112 -11.85 20.24 0.68
CA THR A 112 -11.71 20.33 -0.77
C THR A 112 -10.57 21.31 -1.07
N PRO A 113 -9.31 20.85 -1.02
CA PRO A 113 -8.16 21.72 -1.23
C PRO A 113 -8.15 22.26 -2.68
N LYS A 114 -7.61 23.46 -2.89
CA LYS A 114 -7.48 24.04 -4.23
C LYS A 114 -6.50 23.24 -5.08
N ASN A 115 -5.40 22.83 -4.45
CA ASN A 115 -4.43 21.93 -5.05
C ASN A 115 -4.65 20.52 -4.50
N ASP A 116 -4.81 19.55 -5.40
CA ASP A 116 -4.99 18.16 -5.00
C ASP A 116 -3.73 17.63 -4.30
N PRO A 117 -3.81 17.14 -3.04
CA PRO A 117 -2.64 16.60 -2.34
C PRO A 117 -2.03 15.44 -3.13
N PRO A 118 -0.73 15.16 -3.00
CA PRO A 118 -0.13 14.03 -3.70
C PRO A 118 -0.81 12.71 -3.30
N THR A 119 -0.98 11.79 -4.26
CA THR A 119 -1.37 10.41 -3.94
C THR A 119 -0.11 9.63 -3.55
N GLU A 120 -0.12 9.06 -2.36
CA GLU A 120 0.94 8.19 -1.84
C GLU A 120 0.47 6.73 -1.83
N VAL A 121 1.40 5.80 -2.04
CA VAL A 121 1.15 4.36 -2.11
C VAL A 121 2.20 3.62 -1.27
N ALA A 122 1.73 2.74 -0.38
CA ALA A 122 2.55 1.88 0.48
C ALA A 122 2.05 0.43 0.45
#